data_AF-A0A7X8JX24-F1
#
_entry.id   AF-A0A7X8JX24-F1
#
_cell.length_a   1.000
_cell.length_b   1.000
_cell.length_c   1.000
_cell.angle_alpha   90.00
_cell.angle_beta   90.00
_cell.angle_gamma   90.00
#
_symmetry.space_group_name_H-M   'P 1'
#
loop_
_entity.id
_entity.type
_entity.pdbx_description
1 polymer ?
#
loop_
_entity_poly.entity_id
_entity_poly.type
_entity_poly.pdbx_seq_one_letter_code
_entity_poly.pdbx_strand_id
1 'polypeptide(L)'
;MQKLIDRTKDAAMKDLSNPADLASRGTFESWDVDNCAEIYAVDQALKDGVKIEDMFIRTVRFSDGAFADLCKNCQRTFSEFFKAME
;
A
#
# COMPACT_ATOMS: atom_id res chain seq x y z
N MET A 1 -10.16 -3.85 -3.81
CA MET A 1 -9.26 -3.19 -2.85
C MET A 1 -9.25 -3.84 -1.46
N GLN A 2 -10.40 -3.94 -0.76
CA GLN A 2 -10.45 -4.40 0.64
C GLN A 2 -9.64 -5.67 0.95
N LYS A 3 -9.74 -6.70 0.09
CA LYS A 3 -8.97 -7.95 0.26
C LYS A 3 -7.44 -7.75 0.29
N LEU A 4 -6.90 -6.76 -0.41
CA LEU A 4 -5.46 -6.44 -0.43
C LEU A 4 -5.04 -5.72 0.86
N ILE A 5 -5.89 -4.81 1.34
CA ILE A 5 -5.72 -4.13 2.63
C ILE A 5 -5.73 -5.17 3.75
N ASP A 6 -6.74 -6.04 3.80
CA ASP A 6 -6.85 -7.08 4.83
C ASP A 6 -5.66 -8.03 4.82
N ARG A 7 -5.18 -8.44 3.63
CA ARG A 7 -3.96 -9.25 3.50
C ARG A 7 -2.74 -8.54 4.10
N THR A 8 -2.63 -7.23 3.91
CA THR A 8 -1.52 -6.43 4.46
C THR A 8 -1.63 -6.31 5.97
N LYS A 9 -2.85 -6.09 6.49
CA LYS A 9 -3.13 -6.05 7.93
C LYS A 9 -2.79 -7.39 8.60
N ASP A 10 -3.20 -8.50 7.99
CA ASP A 10 -2.87 -9.85 8.45
C ASP A 10 -1.36 -10.12 8.43
N ALA A 11 -0.67 -9.67 7.37
CA ALA A 11 0.78 -9.82 7.28
C ALA A 11 1.49 -9.02 8.38
N ALA A 12 1.04 -7.80 8.66
CA ALA A 12 1.59 -6.96 9.72
C ALA A 12 1.42 -7.57 11.12
N MET A 13 0.29 -8.24 11.37
CA MET A 13 0.04 -8.92 12.64
C MET A 13 0.89 -10.18 12.83
N LYS A 14 1.29 -10.85 11.73
CA LYS A 14 2.02 -12.12 11.76
C LYS A 14 3.54 -11.97 11.64
N ASP A 15 4.02 -10.80 11.25
CA ASP A 15 5.45 -10.53 11.08
C ASP A 15 6.12 -10.33 12.45
N LEU A 16 6.90 -11.31 12.88
CA LEU A 16 7.64 -11.30 14.14
C LEU A 16 8.71 -10.19 14.23
N SER A 17 9.08 -9.59 13.10
CA SER A 17 10.03 -8.47 13.03
C SER A 17 9.35 -7.09 13.07
N ASN A 18 8.01 -7.05 12.96
CA ASN A 18 7.25 -5.82 13.05
C ASN A 18 7.15 -5.36 14.52
N PRO A 19 7.42 -4.08 14.86
CA PRO A 19 7.25 -3.57 16.22
C PRO A 19 5.86 -3.91 16.78
N ALA A 20 5.81 -4.34 18.06
CA ALA A 20 4.60 -4.90 18.66
C ALA A 20 3.40 -3.92 18.63
N ASP A 21 3.65 -2.62 18.75
CA ASP A 21 2.64 -1.58 18.64
C ASP A 21 2.04 -1.51 17.22
N LEU A 22 2.88 -1.59 16.18
CA LEU A 22 2.44 -1.59 14.79
C LEU A 22 1.76 -2.92 14.41
N ALA A 23 2.32 -4.04 14.86
CA ALA A 23 1.77 -5.38 14.64
C ALA A 23 0.37 -5.50 15.24
N SER A 24 0.16 -5.02 16.47
CA SER A 24 -1.15 -5.05 17.13
C SER A 24 -2.24 -4.25 16.38
N ARG A 25 -1.83 -3.25 15.60
CA ARG A 25 -2.69 -2.42 14.76
C ARG A 25 -2.83 -2.94 13.32
N GLY A 26 -2.12 -3.99 12.96
CA GLY A 26 -2.10 -4.51 11.60
C GLY A 26 -1.52 -3.50 10.60
N THR A 27 -0.45 -2.79 10.96
CA THR A 27 0.22 -1.85 10.07
C THR A 27 1.75 -2.02 10.12
N PHE A 28 2.44 -1.56 9.08
CA PHE A 28 3.90 -1.46 9.02
C PHE A 28 4.39 0.01 9.10
N GLU A 29 3.47 0.95 9.30
CA GLU A 29 3.73 2.38 9.43
C GLU A 29 3.01 2.95 10.65
N SER A 30 3.36 4.17 11.06
CA SER A 30 2.71 4.82 12.21
C SER A 30 1.22 5.16 11.96
N TRP A 31 0.76 5.13 10.71
CA TRP A 31 -0.63 5.26 10.28
C TRP A 31 -1.21 3.94 9.76
N ASP A 32 -2.54 3.88 9.62
CA ASP A 32 -3.23 2.67 9.20
C ASP A 32 -3.10 2.42 7.70
N VAL A 33 -3.20 1.15 7.28
CA VAL A 33 -3.00 0.74 5.87
C VAL A 33 -3.91 1.51 4.91
N ASP A 34 -5.18 1.66 5.28
CA ASP A 34 -6.24 2.33 4.50
C ASP A 34 -6.09 3.85 4.44
N ASN A 35 -5.19 4.45 5.23
CA ASN A 35 -4.95 5.89 5.23
C ASN A 35 -3.95 6.36 4.16
N CYS A 36 -3.35 5.46 3.36
CA CYS A 36 -2.36 5.85 2.37
C CYS A 36 -3.03 6.44 1.11
N ALA A 37 -2.47 7.52 0.55
CA ALA A 37 -3.01 8.18 -0.63
C ALA A 37 -3.07 7.25 -1.86
N GLU A 38 -2.10 6.34 -1.96
CA GLU A 38 -1.98 5.37 -3.05
C GLU A 38 -3.10 4.31 -2.98
N ILE A 39 -3.60 3.99 -1.79
CA ILE A 39 -4.78 3.11 -1.62
C ILE A 39 -6.00 3.76 -2.24
N TYR A 40 -6.25 5.03 -1.92
CA TYR A 40 -7.37 5.79 -2.49
C TYR A 40 -7.25 5.93 -4.01
N ALA A 41 -6.06 6.27 -4.49
CA ALA A 41 -5.81 6.44 -5.93
C ALA A 41 -6.08 5.14 -6.71
N VAL A 42 -5.55 4.00 -6.23
CA VAL A 42 -5.76 2.71 -6.90
C VAL A 42 -7.22 2.25 -6.76
N ASP A 43 -7.87 2.45 -5.62
CA ASP A 43 -9.28 2.10 -5.45
C ASP A 43 -10.19 2.86 -6.41
N GLN A 44 -9.91 4.16 -6.61
CA GLN A 44 -10.63 4.97 -7.59
C GLN A 44 -10.36 4.51 -9.03
N ALA A 45 -9.10 4.27 -9.40
CA ALA A 45 -8.77 3.78 -10.74
C ALA A 45 -9.45 2.44 -11.07
N LEU A 46 -9.48 1.51 -10.10
CA LEU A 46 -10.20 0.24 -10.26
C LEU A 46 -11.71 0.44 -10.43
N LYS A 47 -12.33 1.37 -9.69
CA LYS A 47 -13.75 1.73 -9.84
C LYS A 47 -14.05 2.35 -11.20
N ASP A 48 -13.09 3.07 -11.77
CA ASP A 48 -13.17 3.64 -13.12
C ASP A 48 -12.91 2.61 -14.23
N GLY A 49 -12.70 1.34 -13.87
CA GLY A 49 -12.53 0.22 -14.81
C GLY A 49 -11.11 0.05 -15.32
N VAL A 50 -10.12 0.74 -14.75
CA VAL A 50 -8.71 0.56 -15.09
C VAL A 50 -8.26 -0.82 -14.60
N LYS A 51 -7.56 -1.57 -15.45
CA LYS A 51 -6.99 -2.86 -15.07
C LYS A 51 -5.66 -2.68 -14.36
N ILE A 52 -5.32 -3.64 -13.51
CA ILE A 52 -4.05 -3.64 -12.77
C ILE A 52 -2.85 -3.62 -13.70
N GLU A 53 -2.90 -4.37 -14.80
CA GLU A 53 -1.86 -4.43 -15.85
C GLU A 53 -1.61 -3.09 -16.55
N ASP A 54 -2.57 -2.16 -16.49
CA ASP A 54 -2.50 -0.84 -17.12
C ASP A 54 -2.12 0.28 -16.11
N MET A 55 -1.76 -0.07 -14.86
CA MET A 55 -1.49 0.90 -13.80
C MET A 55 -0.01 0.98 -13.42
N PHE A 56 0.48 2.21 -13.23
CA PHE A 56 1.73 2.50 -12.55
C PHE A 56 1.45 3.31 -11.27
N ILE A 57 2.07 2.92 -10.15
CA ILE A 57 1.90 3.61 -8.86
C ILE A 57 3.19 4.38 -8.51
N ARG A 58 3.09 5.70 -8.31
CA ARG A 58 4.17 6.57 -7.78
C ARG A 58 3.70 7.33 -6.56
N THR A 59 4.62 7.58 -5.66
CA THR A 59 4.44 8.49 -4.53
C THR A 59 5.22 9.77 -4.80
N VAL A 60 4.64 10.91 -4.45
CA VAL A 60 5.30 12.21 -4.48
C VAL A 60 5.13 12.91 -3.14
N ARG A 61 6.15 13.63 -2.69
CA ARG A 61 6.06 14.43 -1.46
C ARG A 61 5.29 15.72 -1.74
N PHE A 62 4.30 16.02 -0.90
CA PHE A 62 3.50 17.23 -1.06
C PHE A 62 4.34 18.52 -0.93
N SER A 63 5.39 18.50 -0.11
CA SER A 63 6.22 19.68 0.17
C SER A 63 6.99 20.23 -1.02
N ASP A 64 7.46 19.35 -1.91
CA ASP A 64 8.38 19.72 -3.00
C ASP A 64 8.07 19.02 -4.34
N GLY A 65 7.05 18.16 -4.38
CA GLY A 65 6.67 17.40 -5.57
C GLY A 65 7.70 16.33 -5.98
N ALA A 66 8.76 16.13 -5.19
CA ALA A 66 9.77 15.13 -5.52
C ALA A 66 9.20 13.72 -5.39
N PHE A 67 9.68 12.82 -6.26
CA PHE A 67 9.38 11.40 -6.13
C PHE A 67 9.82 10.88 -4.77
N ALA A 68 9.00 10.01 -4.21
CA ALA A 68 9.29 9.26 -2.99
C ALA A 68 9.00 7.79 -3.21
N ASP A 69 9.64 6.97 -2.39
CA ASP A 69 9.30 5.57 -2.31
C ASP A 69 7.92 5.39 -1.68
N LEU A 70 7.23 4.34 -2.11
CA LEU A 70 6.02 3.88 -1.44
C LEU A 70 6.33 3.54 0.02
N CYS A 71 5.41 3.87 0.92
CA CYS A 71 5.52 3.43 2.31
C CYS A 71 5.41 1.89 2.43
N LYS A 72 5.83 1.33 3.57
CA LYS A 72 5.87 -0.11 3.82
C LYS A 72 4.51 -0.80 3.71
N ASN A 73 3.43 -0.07 4.01
CA ASN A 73 2.06 -0.54 3.81
C ASN A 73 1.78 -0.72 2.31
N CYS A 74 1.96 0.33 1.52
CA CYS A 74 1.69 0.30 0.08
C CYS A 74 2.59 -0.65 -0.69
N GLN A 75 3.87 -0.76 -0.33
CA GLN A 75 4.79 -1.74 -0.92
C GLN A 75 4.28 -3.17 -0.79
N ARG A 76 3.70 -3.52 0.37
CA ARG A 76 3.15 -4.86 0.61
C ARG A 76 1.75 -5.04 0.01
N THR A 77 0.91 -4.01 0.06
CA THR A 77 -0.44 -4.06 -0.52
C THR A 77 -0.38 -4.25 -2.04
N PHE A 78 0.59 -3.63 -2.70
CA PHE A 78 0.74 -3.65 -4.15
C PHE A 78 1.92 -4.52 -4.62
N SER A 79 2.44 -5.43 -3.80
CA SER A 79 3.62 -6.25 -4.15
C SER A 79 3.46 -7.00 -5.48
N GLU A 80 2.25 -7.46 -5.77
CA GLU A 80 1.94 -8.19 -7.01
C GLU A 80 1.85 -7.28 -8.25
N PHE A 81 1.64 -5.98 -8.06
CA PHE A 81 1.61 -4.99 -9.14
C PHE A 81 3.03 -4.74 -9.65
N PHE A 82 4.02 -4.75 -8.75
CA PHE A 82 5.42 -4.62 -9.11
C PHE A 82 5.95 -5.83 -9.87
N LYS A 83 5.49 -7.05 -9.52
CA LYS A 83 5.89 -8.28 -10.23
C LYS A 83 5.34 -8.38 -11.65
N ALA A 84 4.23 -7.71 -11.95
CA ALA A 84 3.66 -7.66 -13.30
C ALA A 84 4.43 -6.70 -14.25
N MET A 85 5.44 -5.99 -13.74
CA MET A 85 6.31 -5.09 -14.51
C MET A 85 7.71 -5.67 -14.76
N GLU A 86 7.98 -6.91 -14.34
CA GLU A 86 9.17 -7.70 -14.70
C GLU A 86 8.84 -8.70 -15.83
#